data_AF-A0A7J8F7D7-F1
#
_entry.id   AF-A0A7J8F7D7-F1
#
_cell.length_a   1.000
_cell.length_b   1.000
_cell.length_c   1.000
_cell.angle_alpha   90.00
_cell.angle_beta   90.00
_cell.angle_gamma   90.00
#
_symmetry.space_group_name_H-M   'P 1'
#
loop_
_entity.id
_entity.type
_entity.pdbx_description
1 polymer ?
#
loop_
_entity_poly.entity_id
_entity_poly.type
_entity_poly.pdbx_seq_one_letter_code
_entity_poly.pdbx_strand_id
1 'polypeptide(L)'
;MPLIRLKTLSDKSREAKVKSKPRTVSYLPKYSAGLELLSRYEDTWAALHRRAKECASAGELVGSEVVMLSAHGDKRKTSLIELQEQLQQLPGLIADLESTTANLTHLETSFEEVENHLLNLEDLCAQCELERYKHTQSQQLENYKENKRKELETFKAELDAEHTQKVLEMEHSQQMKLKERQKFFEEAFQQDMEQYLSTGYLQIAERREPMGSMSSMEVNIDMLEQMDLMDISDQEALDVFLNSGGEDNAVLSPVLGPESGTGQNEITLQVPNPSELRAQPPSLPSTCNDPATQDCSEGGESPIVQSDEEGVEVDTALATLHTDDSDS
;
A
#
# COMPACT_ATOMS: atom_id res chain seq x y z
N MET A 1 -15.77 53.84 47.27
CA MET A 1 -15.43 55.03 48.11
C MET A 1 -16.61 55.99 48.14
N PRO A 2 -17.08 56.45 49.31
CA PRO A 2 -18.28 57.29 49.43
C PRO A 2 -17.98 58.80 49.51
N LEU A 3 -19.02 59.60 49.20
CA LEU A 3 -19.33 60.92 49.76
C LEU A 3 -18.20 61.95 49.99
N ILE A 4 -18.16 62.98 49.15
CA ILE A 4 -18.01 64.37 49.62
C ILE A 4 -19.15 65.23 49.05
N ARG A 5 -20.02 65.72 49.94
CA ARG A 5 -21.20 66.55 49.61
C ARG A 5 -20.94 67.99 50.04
N LEU A 6 -20.37 68.80 49.16
CA LEU A 6 -20.14 70.23 49.44
C LEU A 6 -21.48 70.99 49.50
N LYS A 7 -21.84 71.43 50.71
CA LYS A 7 -22.96 72.35 50.98
C LYS A 7 -22.39 73.73 51.28
N THR A 8 -22.80 74.74 50.52
CA THR A 8 -22.59 76.14 50.88
C THR A 8 -23.90 76.93 50.86
N LEU A 9 -24.19 77.50 52.02
CA LEU A 9 -24.75 78.85 52.21
C LEU A 9 -26.04 79.25 51.47
N SER A 10 -27.12 79.34 52.25
CA SER A 10 -27.80 80.65 52.40
C SER A 10 -28.41 80.75 53.80
N ASP A 11 -28.24 81.90 54.44
CA ASP A 11 -28.61 82.12 55.84
C ASP A 11 -30.07 82.54 55.99
N LYS A 12 -30.76 82.04 57.02
CA LYS A 12 -32.17 82.31 57.30
C LYS A 12 -32.31 83.35 58.41
N SER A 13 -31.80 84.56 58.15
CA SER A 13 -31.98 85.70 59.04
C SER A 13 -33.47 85.94 59.33
N ARG A 14 -33.83 85.92 60.62
CA ARG A 14 -35.19 86.19 61.11
C ARG A 14 -35.31 87.65 61.53
N GLU A 15 -35.68 88.52 60.61
CA GLU A 15 -35.98 89.91 60.97
C GLU A 15 -37.37 90.05 61.62
N ALA A 16 -37.45 90.92 62.63
CA ALA A 16 -38.60 91.03 63.51
C ALA A 16 -39.72 91.89 62.89
N LYS A 17 -40.99 91.57 63.22
CA LYS A 17 -42.17 92.36 62.84
C LYS A 17 -42.23 93.70 63.57
N VAL A 18 -41.39 94.67 63.21
CA VAL A 18 -41.52 96.06 63.64
C VAL A 18 -42.68 96.71 62.88
N LYS A 19 -43.81 96.92 63.57
CA LYS A 19 -45.07 97.41 62.99
C LYS A 19 -45.05 98.93 62.78
N SER A 20 -44.14 99.41 61.93
CA SER A 20 -44.00 100.82 61.59
C SER A 20 -45.24 101.33 60.83
N LYS A 21 -45.96 102.30 61.40
CA LYS A 21 -46.97 103.07 60.67
C LYS A 21 -46.24 104.10 59.79
N PRO A 22 -46.51 104.18 58.46
CA PRO A 22 -46.08 105.32 57.69
C PRO A 22 -46.79 106.57 58.22
N ARG A 23 -46.04 107.45 58.88
CA ARG A 23 -46.54 108.75 59.33
C ARG A 23 -46.45 109.70 58.14
N THR A 24 -47.51 109.79 57.35
CA THR A 24 -47.56 110.58 56.12
C THR A 24 -47.35 112.07 56.42
N VAL A 25 -46.10 112.51 56.37
CA VAL A 25 -45.68 113.91 56.40
C VAL A 25 -45.09 114.21 55.03
N SER A 26 -45.87 114.85 54.18
CA SER A 26 -45.52 115.17 52.80
C SER A 26 -44.51 116.31 52.72
N TYR A 27 -43.28 116.08 53.16
CA TYR A 27 -42.16 116.99 52.94
C TYR A 27 -41.67 116.84 51.49
N LEU A 28 -42.47 117.37 50.56
CA LEU A 28 -42.26 117.24 49.11
C LEU A 28 -40.89 117.83 48.72
N PRO A 29 -39.92 117.01 48.27
CA PRO A 29 -38.63 117.54 47.84
C PRO A 29 -38.83 118.39 46.59
N LYS A 30 -38.28 119.61 46.57
CA LYS A 30 -38.38 120.55 45.42
C LYS A 30 -37.66 120.07 44.14
N TYR A 31 -37.19 118.83 44.11
CA TYR A 31 -36.42 118.19 43.04
C TYR A 31 -36.83 116.73 42.79
N SER A 32 -38.09 116.33 43.08
CA SER A 32 -38.53 114.93 42.97
C SER A 32 -38.26 114.30 41.61
N ALA A 33 -38.53 115.02 40.52
CA ALA A 33 -38.29 114.57 39.15
C ALA A 33 -36.81 114.22 38.87
N GLY A 34 -35.85 114.86 39.55
CA GLY A 34 -34.43 114.52 39.45
C GLY A 34 -34.08 113.20 40.15
N LEU A 35 -34.72 112.93 41.29
CA LEU A 35 -34.58 111.66 42.02
C LEU A 35 -35.24 110.50 41.25
N GLU A 36 -36.43 110.73 40.68
CA GLU A 36 -37.13 109.75 39.83
C GLU A 36 -36.34 109.43 38.55
N LEU A 37 -35.71 110.43 37.93
CA LEU A 37 -34.84 110.23 36.77
C LEU A 37 -33.58 109.42 37.14
N LEU A 38 -32.94 109.74 38.27
CA LEU A 38 -31.76 109.02 38.75
C LEU A 38 -32.10 107.56 39.09
N SER A 39 -33.21 107.32 39.81
CA SER A 39 -33.73 105.97 40.09
C SER A 39 -33.97 105.18 38.81
N ARG A 40 -34.60 105.79 37.78
CA ARG A 40 -34.80 105.13 36.49
C ARG A 40 -33.48 104.78 35.78
N TYR A 41 -32.45 105.62 35.87
CA TYR A 41 -31.13 105.29 35.33
C TYR A 41 -30.46 104.15 36.13
N GLU A 42 -30.56 104.17 37.46
CA GLU A 42 -30.05 103.10 38.34
C GLU A 42 -30.74 101.75 38.06
N ASP A 43 -32.08 101.72 38.00
CA ASP A 43 -32.88 100.54 37.64
C ASP A 43 -32.51 100.01 36.25
N THR A 44 -32.39 100.90 35.26
CA THR A 44 -32.06 100.53 33.88
C THR A 44 -30.62 100.00 33.76
N TRP A 45 -29.68 100.60 34.48
CA TRP A 45 -28.28 100.17 34.55
C TRP A 45 -28.17 98.81 35.24
N ALA A 46 -28.85 98.61 36.37
CA ALA A 46 -28.90 97.34 37.08
C ALA A 46 -29.54 96.22 36.23
N ALA A 47 -30.62 96.54 35.50
CA ALA A 47 -31.25 95.61 34.55
C ALA A 47 -30.40 95.32 33.30
N LEU A 48 -29.52 96.25 32.89
CA LEU A 48 -28.55 96.02 31.83
C LEU A 48 -27.40 95.12 32.32
N HIS A 49 -26.81 95.42 33.48
CA HIS A 49 -25.75 94.61 34.08
C HIS A 49 -26.22 93.19 34.43
N ARG A 50 -27.47 93.02 34.88
CA ARG A 50 -28.06 91.69 35.11
C ARG A 50 -28.13 90.89 33.82
N ARG A 51 -28.71 91.46 32.76
CA ARG A 51 -28.80 90.81 31.43
C ARG A 51 -27.43 90.55 30.80
N ALA A 52 -26.45 91.43 31.01
CA ALA A 52 -25.08 91.21 30.56
C ALA A 52 -24.44 90.00 31.27
N LYS A 53 -24.67 89.83 32.59
CA LYS A 53 -24.22 88.66 33.35
C LYS A 53 -24.96 87.38 32.93
N GLU A 54 -26.28 87.44 32.77
CA GLU A 54 -27.10 86.32 32.27
C GLU A 54 -26.64 85.87 30.87
N CYS A 55 -26.35 86.82 29.98
CA CYS A 55 -25.79 86.56 28.65
C CYS A 55 -24.37 85.96 28.71
N ALA A 56 -23.52 86.43 29.63
CA ALA A 56 -22.18 85.87 29.82
C ALA A 56 -22.25 84.40 30.26
N SER A 57 -23.07 84.07 31.27
CA SER A 57 -23.20 82.68 31.73
C SER A 57 -23.95 81.76 30.76
N ALA A 58 -24.84 82.30 29.91
CA ALA A 58 -25.37 81.56 28.77
C ALA A 58 -24.27 81.26 27.73
N GLY A 59 -23.37 82.21 27.48
CA GLY A 59 -22.20 82.01 26.63
C GLY A 59 -21.19 81.00 27.19
N GLU A 60 -20.96 81.00 28.50
CA GLU A 60 -20.12 80.01 29.20
C GLU A 60 -20.70 78.58 29.06
N LEU A 61 -22.03 78.43 29.18
CA LEU A 61 -22.72 77.15 28.99
C LEU A 61 -22.59 76.64 27.55
N VAL A 62 -22.94 77.48 26.56
CA VAL A 62 -22.84 77.11 25.13
C VAL A 62 -21.38 76.84 24.72
N GLY A 63 -20.42 77.60 25.25
CA GLY A 63 -18.99 77.35 25.03
C GLY A 63 -18.56 75.99 25.60
N SER A 64 -19.07 75.61 26.77
CA SER A 64 -18.82 74.29 27.36
C SER A 64 -19.43 73.15 26.53
N GLU A 65 -20.66 73.32 26.02
CA GLU A 65 -21.31 72.36 25.12
C GLU A 65 -20.53 72.21 23.80
N VAL A 66 -20.07 73.30 23.20
CA VAL A 66 -19.27 73.29 21.97
C VAL A 66 -17.94 72.54 22.17
N VAL A 67 -17.25 72.75 23.30
CA VAL A 67 -16.00 72.02 23.63
C VAL A 67 -16.25 70.53 23.85
N MET A 68 -17.36 70.15 24.49
CA MET A 68 -17.75 68.75 24.65
C MET A 68 -18.11 68.10 23.30
N LEU A 69 -18.77 68.84 22.41
CA LEU A 69 -19.10 68.38 21.06
C LEU A 69 -17.86 68.26 20.17
N SER A 70 -16.90 69.18 20.24
CA SER A 70 -15.64 69.06 19.48
C SER A 70 -14.81 67.88 19.96
N ALA A 71 -14.65 67.71 21.28
CA ALA A 71 -13.94 66.54 21.84
C ALA A 71 -14.62 65.21 21.47
N HIS A 72 -15.96 65.16 21.38
CA HIS A 72 -16.65 63.98 20.86
C HIS A 72 -16.41 63.79 19.36
N GLY A 73 -16.42 64.87 18.56
CA GLY A 73 -16.11 64.84 17.14
C GLY A 73 -14.70 64.30 16.85
N ASP A 74 -13.70 64.81 17.57
CA ASP A 74 -12.31 64.34 17.46
C ASP A 74 -12.18 62.86 17.86
N LYS A 75 -12.83 62.40 18.93
CA LYS A 75 -12.83 60.98 19.30
C LYS A 75 -13.50 60.09 18.23
N ARG A 76 -14.58 60.54 17.59
CA ARG A 76 -15.17 59.79 16.45
C ARG A 76 -14.21 59.75 15.26
N LYS A 77 -13.48 60.85 15.03
CA LYS A 77 -12.51 60.96 13.94
C LYS A 77 -11.30 60.04 14.14
N THR A 78 -10.74 59.93 15.36
CA THR A 78 -9.63 58.99 15.61
C THR A 78 -10.08 57.55 15.39
N SER A 79 -11.22 57.13 15.96
CA SER A 79 -11.71 55.76 15.76
C SER A 79 -12.18 55.43 14.33
N LEU A 80 -12.53 56.44 13.53
CA LEU A 80 -12.76 56.26 12.09
C LEU A 80 -11.44 56.08 11.32
N ILE A 81 -10.37 56.79 11.69
CA ILE A 81 -9.03 56.62 11.12
C ILE A 81 -8.46 55.24 11.50
N GLU A 82 -8.58 54.84 12.77
CA GLU A 82 -8.21 53.51 13.26
C GLU A 82 -8.92 52.41 12.45
N LEU A 83 -10.24 52.53 12.24
CA LEU A 83 -11.02 51.59 11.42
C LEU A 83 -10.60 51.59 9.94
N GLN A 84 -10.28 52.77 9.37
CA GLN A 84 -9.79 52.88 8.00
C GLN A 84 -8.42 52.20 7.84
N GLU A 85 -7.53 52.31 8.81
CA GLU A 85 -6.22 51.66 8.83
C GLU A 85 -6.35 50.12 8.94
N GLN A 86 -7.30 49.60 9.72
CA GLN A 86 -7.61 48.16 9.73
C GLN A 86 -8.16 47.71 8.37
N LEU A 87 -9.09 48.47 7.78
CA LEU A 87 -9.69 48.13 6.48
C LEU A 87 -8.65 48.18 5.34
N GLN A 88 -7.63 49.02 5.45
CA GLN A 88 -6.52 49.10 4.49
C GLN A 88 -5.55 47.90 4.56
N GLN A 89 -5.57 47.10 5.62
CA GLN A 89 -4.80 45.86 5.73
C GLN A 89 -5.48 44.64 5.08
N LEU A 90 -6.81 44.69 4.88
CA LEU A 90 -7.60 43.59 4.31
C LEU A 90 -7.08 43.08 2.94
N PRO A 91 -6.60 43.93 2.00
CA PRO A 91 -5.99 43.44 0.76
C PRO A 91 -4.70 42.62 0.96
N GLY A 92 -3.95 42.87 2.04
CA GLY A 92 -2.79 42.06 2.42
C GLY A 92 -3.21 40.67 2.86
N LEU A 93 -4.19 40.59 3.77
CA LEU A 93 -4.77 39.32 4.20
C LEU A 93 -5.38 38.52 3.04
N ILE A 94 -5.98 39.20 2.05
CA ILE A 94 -6.48 38.54 0.83
C ILE A 94 -5.31 37.97 0.01
N ALA A 95 -4.23 38.72 -0.21
CA ALA A 95 -3.05 38.21 -0.92
C ALA A 95 -2.36 37.05 -0.18
N ASP A 96 -2.32 37.06 1.15
CA ASP A 96 -1.82 35.96 1.98
C ASP A 96 -2.72 34.70 1.86
N LEU A 97 -4.04 34.88 1.81
CA LEU A 97 -4.99 33.78 1.58
C LEU A 97 -4.88 33.23 0.14
N GLU A 98 -4.76 34.09 -0.87
CA GLU A 98 -4.51 33.68 -2.26
C GLU A 98 -3.19 32.92 -2.39
N SER A 99 -2.14 33.36 -1.69
CA SER A 99 -0.84 32.68 -1.60
C SER A 99 -0.95 31.30 -0.93
N THR A 100 -1.61 31.19 0.23
CA THR A 100 -1.82 29.88 0.88
C THR A 100 -2.69 28.94 0.05
N THR A 101 -3.69 29.46 -0.67
CA THR A 101 -4.49 28.69 -1.62
C THR A 101 -3.66 28.18 -2.80
N ALA A 102 -2.80 29.02 -3.38
CA ALA A 102 -1.89 28.61 -4.45
C ALA A 102 -0.92 27.51 -3.98
N ASN A 103 -0.33 27.66 -2.80
CA ASN A 103 0.54 26.65 -2.19
C ASN A 103 -0.20 25.33 -1.92
N LEU A 104 -1.48 25.38 -1.51
CA LEU A 104 -2.31 24.19 -1.35
C LEU A 104 -2.54 23.48 -2.69
N THR A 105 -2.95 24.20 -3.75
CA THR A 105 -3.16 23.58 -5.07
C THR A 105 -1.88 22.97 -5.67
N HIS A 106 -0.72 23.58 -5.43
CA HIS A 106 0.57 22.98 -5.79
C HIS A 106 0.85 21.70 -4.99
N LEU A 107 0.56 21.71 -3.68
CA LEU A 107 0.75 20.55 -2.81
C LEU A 107 -0.17 19.38 -3.23
N GLU A 108 -1.45 19.67 -3.54
CA GLU A 108 -2.42 18.72 -4.11
C GLU A 108 -1.89 18.09 -5.40
N THR A 109 -1.40 18.90 -6.36
CA THR A 109 -0.76 18.39 -7.59
C THR A 109 0.44 17.49 -7.28
N SER A 110 1.29 17.87 -6.32
CA SER A 110 2.46 17.06 -5.95
C SER A 110 2.11 15.75 -5.24
N PHE A 111 0.97 15.67 -4.54
CA PHE A 111 0.47 14.41 -4.00
C PHE A 111 -0.07 13.51 -5.12
N GLU A 112 -0.84 14.05 -6.08
CA GLU A 112 -1.28 13.28 -7.26
C GLU A 112 -0.08 12.75 -8.06
N GLU A 113 0.98 13.54 -8.24
CA GLU A 113 2.24 13.07 -8.84
C GLU A 113 2.86 11.91 -8.04
N VAL A 114 2.93 11.99 -6.71
CA VAL A 114 3.51 10.93 -5.85
C VAL A 114 2.65 9.66 -5.86
N GLU A 115 1.32 9.77 -5.84
CA GLU A 115 0.41 8.63 -5.95
C GLU A 115 0.57 7.91 -7.30
N ASN A 116 0.69 8.66 -8.40
CA ASN A 116 1.01 8.09 -9.70
C ASN A 116 2.38 7.38 -9.70
N HIS A 117 3.42 7.94 -9.09
CA HIS A 117 4.73 7.27 -8.99
C HIS A 117 4.68 5.99 -8.13
N LEU A 118 3.86 5.97 -7.08
CA LEU A 118 3.68 4.79 -6.22
C LEU A 118 2.96 3.65 -6.96
N LEU A 119 1.92 3.96 -7.73
CA LEU A 119 1.19 2.97 -8.54
C LEU A 119 2.08 2.37 -9.64
N ASN A 120 2.88 3.21 -10.33
CA ASN A 120 3.88 2.73 -11.29
C ASN A 120 4.96 1.84 -10.65
N LEU A 121 5.29 2.06 -9.36
CA LEU A 121 6.22 1.21 -8.62
C LEU A 121 5.59 -0.13 -8.22
N GLU A 122 4.30 -0.15 -7.86
CA GLU A 122 3.56 -1.38 -7.57
C GLU A 122 3.46 -2.29 -8.81
N ASP A 123 3.09 -1.72 -9.97
CA ASP A 123 3.09 -2.43 -11.26
C ASP A 123 4.47 -3.02 -11.60
N LEU A 124 5.54 -2.24 -11.41
CA LEU A 124 6.91 -2.69 -11.68
C LEU A 124 7.36 -3.80 -10.71
N CYS A 125 6.97 -3.73 -9.44
CA CYS A 125 7.20 -4.78 -8.45
C CYS A 125 6.48 -6.08 -8.84
N ALA A 126 5.19 -6.01 -9.20
CA ALA A 126 4.43 -7.17 -9.66
C ALA A 126 5.05 -7.81 -10.93
N GLN A 127 5.53 -6.99 -11.87
CA GLN A 127 6.25 -7.48 -13.05
C GLN A 127 7.59 -8.17 -12.68
N CYS A 128 8.33 -7.62 -11.71
CA CYS A 128 9.57 -8.22 -11.23
C CYS A 128 9.34 -9.57 -10.53
N GLU A 129 8.26 -9.72 -9.77
CA GLU A 129 7.87 -10.99 -9.15
C GLU A 129 7.44 -12.03 -10.18
N LEU A 130 6.65 -11.63 -11.19
CA LEU A 130 6.22 -12.51 -12.27
C LEU A 130 7.41 -13.06 -13.08
N GLU A 131 8.36 -12.22 -13.48
CA GLU A 131 9.56 -12.68 -14.20
C GLU A 131 10.49 -13.52 -13.30
N ARG A 132 10.59 -13.24 -12.00
CA ARG A 132 11.30 -14.10 -11.04
C ARG A 132 10.66 -15.49 -10.92
N TYR A 133 9.33 -15.56 -10.81
CA TYR A 133 8.59 -16.82 -10.75
C TYR A 133 8.79 -17.64 -12.04
N LYS A 134 8.60 -17.01 -13.19
CA LYS A 134 8.81 -17.59 -14.53
C LYS A 134 10.24 -18.10 -14.73
N HIS A 135 11.26 -17.33 -14.29
CA HIS A 135 12.66 -17.76 -14.34
C HIS A 135 12.91 -18.99 -13.44
N THR A 136 12.35 -19.00 -12.23
CA THR A 136 12.47 -20.13 -11.29
C THR A 136 11.82 -21.40 -11.84
N GLN A 137 10.62 -21.30 -12.43
CA GLN A 137 9.94 -22.42 -13.10
C GLN A 137 10.74 -22.93 -14.30
N SER A 138 11.29 -22.03 -15.13
CA SER A 138 12.16 -22.41 -16.26
C SER A 138 13.40 -23.16 -15.80
N GLN A 139 14.06 -22.69 -14.73
CA GLN A 139 15.24 -23.34 -14.16
C GLN A 139 14.91 -24.70 -13.52
N GLN A 140 13.76 -24.85 -12.85
CA GLN A 140 13.31 -26.14 -12.33
C GLN A 140 13.06 -27.15 -13.46
N LEU A 141 12.43 -26.73 -14.57
CA LEU A 141 12.21 -27.57 -15.74
C LEU A 141 13.51 -27.94 -16.46
N GLU A 142 14.47 -27.02 -16.55
CA GLU A 142 15.79 -27.28 -17.13
C GLU A 142 16.61 -28.27 -16.29
N ASN A 143 16.68 -28.06 -14.96
CA ASN A 143 17.31 -28.98 -14.02
C ASN A 143 16.70 -30.40 -14.09
N TYR A 144 15.36 -30.51 -14.18
CA TYR A 144 14.68 -31.80 -14.34
C TYR A 144 15.05 -32.48 -15.67
N LYS A 145 15.06 -31.73 -16.78
CA LYS A 145 15.49 -32.24 -18.10
C LYS A 145 16.98 -32.63 -18.13
N GLU A 146 17.83 -31.97 -17.37
CA GLU A 146 19.23 -32.38 -17.22
C GLU A 146 19.37 -33.65 -16.38
N ASN A 147 18.67 -33.75 -15.24
CA ASN A 147 18.72 -34.95 -14.41
C ASN A 147 18.20 -36.18 -15.16
N LYS A 148 17.12 -36.05 -15.92
CA LYS A 148 16.58 -37.15 -16.75
C LYS A 148 17.53 -37.56 -17.89
N ARG A 149 18.28 -36.62 -18.48
CA ARG A 149 19.35 -36.98 -19.43
C ARG A 149 20.47 -37.78 -18.76
N LYS A 150 20.90 -37.38 -17.56
CA LYS A 150 21.93 -38.08 -16.79
C LYS A 150 21.49 -39.49 -16.37
N GLU A 151 20.25 -39.66 -15.88
CA GLU A 151 19.68 -40.97 -15.54
C GLU A 151 19.64 -41.92 -16.76
N LEU A 152 19.30 -41.42 -17.95
CA LEU A 152 19.32 -42.20 -19.18
C LEU A 152 20.74 -42.55 -19.63
N GLU A 153 21.70 -41.64 -19.45
CA GLU A 153 23.12 -41.87 -19.74
C GLU A 153 23.73 -42.93 -18.78
N THR A 154 23.42 -42.88 -17.48
CA THR A 154 23.85 -43.89 -16.51
C THR A 154 23.20 -45.25 -16.76
N PHE A 155 21.87 -45.30 -16.99
CA PHE A 155 21.17 -46.55 -17.27
C PHE A 155 21.70 -47.22 -18.55
N LYS A 156 22.01 -46.43 -19.59
CA LYS A 156 22.67 -46.94 -20.79
C LYS A 156 24.06 -47.52 -20.48
N ALA A 157 24.89 -46.78 -19.74
CA ALA A 157 26.25 -47.23 -19.40
C ALA A 157 26.24 -48.50 -18.51
N GLU A 158 25.26 -48.63 -17.62
CA GLU A 158 25.01 -49.84 -16.82
C GLU A 158 24.60 -51.02 -17.70
N LEU A 159 23.70 -50.83 -18.67
CA LEU A 159 23.27 -51.87 -19.61
C LEU A 159 24.39 -52.30 -20.57
N ASP A 160 25.16 -51.36 -21.10
CA ASP A 160 26.35 -51.62 -21.93
C ASP A 160 27.41 -52.42 -21.13
N ALA A 161 27.56 -52.14 -19.83
CA ALA A 161 28.44 -52.87 -18.93
C ALA A 161 27.93 -54.27 -18.57
N GLU A 162 26.63 -54.43 -18.26
CA GLU A 162 26.01 -55.74 -18.00
C GLU A 162 26.13 -56.65 -19.22
N HIS A 163 25.83 -56.13 -20.41
CA HIS A 163 25.99 -56.86 -21.67
C HIS A 163 27.44 -57.32 -21.86
N THR A 164 28.42 -56.42 -21.65
CA THR A 164 29.85 -56.74 -21.75
C THR A 164 30.27 -57.81 -20.74
N GLN A 165 29.81 -57.72 -19.49
CA GLN A 165 30.07 -58.73 -18.46
C GLN A 165 29.48 -60.09 -18.85
N LYS A 166 28.25 -60.12 -19.34
CA LYS A 166 27.53 -61.34 -19.72
C LYS A 166 28.17 -62.05 -20.92
N VAL A 167 28.72 -61.29 -21.87
CA VAL A 167 29.53 -61.83 -22.97
C VAL A 167 30.81 -62.48 -22.44
N LEU A 168 31.55 -61.81 -21.54
CA LEU A 168 32.77 -62.35 -20.94
C LEU A 168 32.50 -63.60 -20.08
N GLU A 169 31.40 -63.64 -19.32
CA GLU A 169 30.99 -64.82 -18.55
C GLU A 169 30.63 -66.00 -19.47
N MET A 170 29.94 -65.72 -20.58
CA MET A 170 29.62 -66.73 -21.59
C MET A 170 30.87 -67.29 -22.28
N GLU A 171 31.81 -66.44 -22.68
CA GLU A 171 33.10 -66.84 -23.24
C GLU A 171 33.92 -67.68 -22.24
N HIS A 172 33.99 -67.24 -20.98
CA HIS A 172 34.69 -67.98 -19.93
C HIS A 172 34.05 -69.36 -19.66
N SER A 173 32.72 -69.43 -19.62
CA SER A 173 31.95 -70.68 -19.48
C SER A 173 32.21 -71.64 -20.65
N GLN A 174 32.25 -71.12 -21.88
CA GLN A 174 32.61 -71.89 -23.08
C GLN A 174 34.07 -72.39 -23.01
N GLN A 175 35.01 -71.54 -22.62
CA GLN A 175 36.43 -71.88 -22.53
C GLN A 175 36.70 -72.91 -21.41
N MET A 176 35.99 -72.82 -20.28
CA MET A 176 36.05 -73.82 -19.21
C MET A 176 35.55 -75.19 -19.69
N LYS A 177 34.40 -75.26 -20.37
CA LYS A 177 33.90 -76.51 -20.98
C LYS A 177 34.89 -77.14 -21.97
N LEU A 178 35.55 -76.32 -22.79
CA LEU A 178 36.59 -76.78 -23.72
C LEU A 178 37.83 -77.32 -22.98
N LYS A 179 38.25 -76.66 -21.90
CA LYS A 179 39.39 -77.04 -21.07
C LYS A 179 39.14 -78.32 -20.26
N GLU A 180 37.93 -78.49 -19.71
CA GLU A 180 37.51 -79.73 -19.05
C GLU A 180 37.46 -80.90 -20.04
N ARG A 181 36.91 -80.68 -21.24
CA ARG A 181 36.94 -81.65 -22.35
C ARG A 181 38.37 -82.02 -22.76
N GLN A 182 39.28 -81.06 -22.83
CA GLN A 182 40.70 -81.35 -23.08
C GLN A 182 41.31 -82.20 -21.95
N LYS A 183 41.09 -81.82 -20.68
CA LYS A 183 41.59 -82.59 -19.53
C LYS A 183 41.08 -84.04 -19.54
N PHE A 184 39.80 -84.26 -19.88
CA PHE A 184 39.23 -85.60 -19.97
C PHE A 184 39.96 -86.49 -21.01
N PHE A 185 40.34 -85.93 -22.17
CA PHE A 185 41.11 -86.67 -23.17
C PHE A 185 42.57 -86.90 -22.75
N GLU A 186 43.21 -85.93 -22.09
CA GLU A 186 44.56 -86.08 -21.53
C GLU A 186 44.58 -87.19 -20.45
N GLU A 187 43.58 -87.21 -19.57
CA GLU A 187 43.45 -88.22 -18.51
C GLU A 187 43.18 -89.63 -19.09
N ALA A 188 42.39 -89.73 -20.16
CA ALA A 188 42.19 -90.99 -20.89
C ALA A 188 43.48 -91.45 -21.59
N PHE A 189 44.23 -90.55 -22.23
CA PHE A 189 45.52 -90.88 -22.87
C PHE A 189 46.59 -91.30 -21.84
N GLN A 190 46.63 -90.65 -20.67
CA GLN A 190 47.51 -91.04 -19.58
C GLN A 190 47.18 -92.45 -19.06
N GLN A 191 45.89 -92.79 -18.90
CA GLN A 191 45.46 -94.15 -18.53
C GLN A 191 45.86 -95.19 -19.58
N ASP A 192 45.67 -94.89 -20.87
CA ASP A 192 46.09 -95.75 -21.98
C ASP A 192 47.62 -95.98 -21.98
N MET A 193 48.41 -94.92 -21.75
CA MET A 193 49.87 -94.99 -21.66
C MET A 193 50.34 -95.79 -20.44
N GLU A 194 49.74 -95.58 -19.26
CA GLU A 194 50.03 -96.36 -18.05
C GLU A 194 49.65 -97.83 -18.21
N GLN A 195 48.53 -98.13 -18.89
CA GLN A 195 48.14 -99.50 -19.22
C GLN A 195 49.16 -100.15 -20.17
N TYR A 196 49.61 -99.44 -21.22
CA TYR A 196 50.62 -99.95 -22.14
C TYR A 196 51.96 -100.23 -21.43
N LEU A 197 52.43 -99.32 -20.59
CA LEU A 197 53.66 -99.49 -19.81
C LEU A 197 53.55 -100.64 -18.79
N SER A 198 52.35 -100.88 -18.23
CA SER A 198 52.10 -101.95 -17.25
C SER A 198 51.90 -103.33 -17.88
N THR A 199 51.38 -103.40 -19.11
CA THR A 199 50.88 -104.66 -19.72
C THR A 199 51.57 -105.04 -21.03
N GLY A 200 52.34 -104.14 -21.65
CA GLY A 200 53.08 -104.37 -22.90
C GLY A 200 52.24 -104.38 -24.18
N TYR A 201 50.92 -104.14 -24.10
CA TYR A 201 50.00 -104.05 -25.23
C TYR A 201 48.83 -103.11 -24.89
N LEU A 202 48.22 -102.48 -25.89
CA LEU A 202 47.22 -101.41 -25.72
C LEU A 202 45.82 -101.88 -26.17
N GLN A 203 44.82 -101.81 -25.30
CA GLN A 203 43.47 -102.39 -25.51
C GLN A 203 42.46 -101.43 -26.15
N ILE A 204 42.84 -100.75 -27.23
CA ILE A 204 42.06 -99.68 -27.89
C ILE A 204 40.66 -100.14 -28.33
N ALA A 205 40.51 -101.41 -28.74
CA ALA A 205 39.35 -101.88 -29.49
C ALA A 205 38.15 -102.34 -28.63
N GLU A 206 38.36 -102.74 -27.38
CA GLU A 206 37.36 -103.50 -26.60
C GLU A 206 36.54 -102.63 -25.63
N ARG A 207 37.05 -101.43 -25.27
CA ARG A 207 36.43 -100.55 -24.27
C ARG A 207 35.56 -99.44 -24.86
N ARG A 208 35.25 -99.48 -26.16
CA ARG A 208 34.62 -98.37 -26.90
C ARG A 208 33.21 -98.73 -27.37
N GLU A 209 32.22 -98.52 -26.49
CA GLU A 209 30.85 -98.31 -26.98
C GLU A 209 30.83 -97.14 -27.98
N PRO A 210 29.91 -97.10 -28.96
CA PRO A 210 29.92 -96.10 -30.04
C PRO A 210 29.90 -94.66 -29.50
N MET A 211 31.06 -93.99 -29.54
CA MET A 211 31.18 -92.61 -29.09
C MET A 211 30.39 -91.69 -30.02
N GLY A 212 29.20 -91.29 -29.57
CA GLY A 212 28.34 -90.36 -30.30
C GLY A 212 29.10 -89.08 -30.64
N SER A 213 29.22 -88.82 -31.95
CA SER A 213 29.76 -87.60 -32.57
C SER A 213 30.82 -86.84 -31.78
N MET A 214 32.06 -87.34 -31.76
CA MET A 214 33.24 -86.53 -31.37
C MET A 214 33.58 -85.40 -32.37
N SER A 215 32.70 -85.11 -33.33
CA SER A 215 32.96 -84.28 -34.51
C SER A 215 31.81 -83.31 -34.80
N SER A 216 31.48 -82.48 -33.81
CA SER A 216 30.70 -81.26 -34.00
C SER A 216 31.38 -80.11 -33.24
N MET A 217 31.81 -79.09 -33.98
CA MET A 217 31.72 -77.73 -33.44
C MET A 217 30.22 -77.45 -33.37
N GLU A 218 29.62 -77.67 -32.20
CA GLU A 218 28.27 -77.20 -31.88
C GLU A 218 28.31 -75.67 -31.82
N VAL A 219 28.24 -75.06 -33.00
CA VAL A 219 27.78 -73.68 -33.16
C VAL A 219 26.39 -73.65 -32.54
N ASN A 220 26.17 -72.79 -31.54
CA ASN A 220 24.86 -72.60 -30.94
C ASN A 220 23.94 -71.93 -31.98
N ILE A 221 23.30 -72.73 -32.83
CA ILE A 221 22.33 -72.26 -33.84
C ILE A 221 21.17 -71.55 -33.13
N ASP A 222 20.77 -72.07 -31.97
CA ASP A 222 19.79 -71.55 -31.03
C ASP A 222 20.11 -70.11 -30.55
N MET A 223 21.39 -69.72 -30.50
CA MET A 223 21.82 -68.34 -30.18
C MET A 223 21.73 -67.42 -31.40
N LEU A 224 21.82 -67.96 -32.62
CA LEU A 224 21.77 -67.21 -33.86
C LEU A 224 20.32 -66.93 -34.29
N GLU A 225 19.39 -67.86 -33.99
CA GLU A 225 17.94 -67.67 -34.15
C GLU A 225 17.39 -66.57 -33.24
N GLN A 226 18.02 -66.32 -32.08
CA GLN A 226 17.68 -65.22 -31.18
C GLN A 226 18.31 -63.87 -31.58
N MET A 227 19.01 -63.81 -32.72
CA MET A 227 19.59 -62.58 -33.28
C MET A 227 18.68 -61.91 -34.33
N ASP A 228 17.50 -62.47 -34.61
CA ASP A 228 16.50 -61.82 -35.45
C ASP A 228 15.93 -60.57 -34.75
N LEU A 229 16.07 -59.44 -35.44
CA LEU A 229 15.76 -58.10 -34.95
C LEU A 229 14.30 -58.00 -34.46
N MET A 230 14.11 -57.63 -33.19
CA MET A 230 12.98 -56.77 -32.84
C MET A 230 13.26 -55.40 -33.44
N ASP A 231 12.85 -55.23 -34.71
CA ASP A 231 13.25 -54.09 -35.52
C ASP A 231 12.70 -52.78 -34.93
N ILE A 232 13.63 -51.85 -34.67
CA ILE A 232 13.42 -50.66 -33.85
C ILE A 232 12.77 -49.55 -34.67
N SER A 233 11.49 -49.74 -35.01
CA SER A 233 10.68 -48.77 -35.73
C SER A 233 9.18 -48.82 -35.34
N ASP A 234 8.86 -48.90 -34.04
CA ASP A 234 7.52 -48.56 -33.53
C ASP A 234 7.28 -47.04 -33.53
N GLN A 235 7.64 -46.40 -34.64
CA GLN A 235 7.53 -44.95 -34.89
C GLN A 235 6.06 -44.52 -34.90
N GLU A 236 5.15 -45.41 -35.28
CA GLU A 236 3.70 -45.18 -35.28
C GLU A 236 3.18 -44.97 -33.84
N ALA A 237 3.67 -45.72 -32.85
CA ALA A 237 3.32 -45.49 -31.44
C ALA A 237 3.85 -44.14 -30.90
N LEU A 238 5.05 -43.72 -31.32
CA LEU A 238 5.62 -42.42 -30.95
C LEU A 238 4.86 -41.25 -31.59
N ASP A 239 4.52 -41.37 -32.87
CA ASP A 239 3.71 -40.36 -33.58
C ASP A 239 2.30 -40.28 -32.98
N VAL A 240 1.67 -41.41 -32.60
CA VAL A 240 0.39 -41.39 -31.88
C VAL A 240 0.52 -40.69 -30.52
N PHE A 241 1.58 -40.94 -29.75
CA PHE A 241 1.77 -40.28 -28.45
C PHE A 241 2.00 -38.77 -28.57
N LEU A 242 2.74 -38.32 -29.60
CA LEU A 242 3.00 -36.91 -29.85
C LEU A 242 1.79 -36.17 -30.43
N ASN A 243 1.00 -36.81 -31.29
CA ASN A 243 -0.18 -36.18 -31.92
C ASN A 243 -1.46 -36.30 -31.06
N SER A 244 -1.57 -37.28 -30.15
CA SER A 244 -2.75 -37.44 -29.28
C SER A 244 -2.81 -36.44 -28.12
N GLY A 245 -1.85 -35.52 -28.01
CA GLY A 245 -1.87 -34.40 -27.04
C GLY A 245 -2.61 -33.15 -27.54
N GLY A 246 -3.40 -33.25 -28.62
CA GLY A 246 -4.00 -32.10 -29.31
C GLY A 246 -5.36 -32.36 -29.95
N GLU A 247 -6.41 -32.49 -29.13
CA GLU A 247 -7.61 -31.69 -29.41
C GLU A 247 -7.20 -30.20 -29.25
N ASP A 248 -7.46 -29.29 -30.19
CA ASP A 248 -8.64 -29.18 -31.06
C ASP A 248 -8.39 -29.11 -32.59
N ASN A 249 -9.29 -29.73 -33.35
CA ASN A 249 -9.83 -29.29 -34.66
C ASN A 249 -8.85 -28.96 -35.81
N ALA A 250 -8.37 -29.99 -36.52
CA ALA A 250 -7.62 -29.85 -37.77
C ALA A 250 -8.51 -29.72 -39.02
N VAL A 251 -8.12 -28.85 -39.97
CA VAL A 251 -8.75 -28.73 -41.30
C VAL A 251 -7.75 -29.03 -42.43
N LEU A 252 -7.91 -30.23 -43.02
CA LEU A 252 -7.85 -30.60 -44.45
C LEU A 252 -7.30 -29.56 -45.46
N SER A 253 -6.52 -29.89 -46.51
CA SER A 253 -5.88 -31.13 -47.01
C SER A 253 -4.91 -30.78 -48.18
N PRO A 254 -4.02 -31.67 -48.68
CA PRO A 254 -3.01 -31.33 -49.70
C PRO A 254 -3.38 -31.72 -51.15
N VAL A 255 -3.02 -30.87 -52.13
CA VAL A 255 -2.97 -31.21 -53.58
C VAL A 255 -1.80 -30.46 -54.26
N LEU A 256 -1.17 -31.09 -55.26
CA LEU A 256 0.02 -30.60 -55.98
C LEU A 256 -0.30 -29.70 -57.20
N GLY A 257 0.51 -28.66 -57.43
CA GLY A 257 0.59 -27.87 -58.66
C GLY A 257 1.64 -26.74 -58.54
N PRO A 258 2.43 -26.39 -59.59
CA PRO A 258 3.80 -25.89 -59.35
C PRO A 258 4.10 -24.47 -59.90
N GLU A 259 5.39 -24.12 -59.87
CA GLU A 259 6.12 -22.97 -60.46
C GLU A 259 6.25 -21.64 -59.67
N SER A 260 7.52 -21.31 -59.37
CA SER A 260 8.13 -19.96 -59.24
C SER A 260 7.67 -18.94 -58.18
N GLY A 261 8.60 -18.57 -57.28
CA GLY A 261 9.02 -17.16 -57.17
C GLY A 261 8.74 -16.37 -55.88
N THR A 262 9.55 -16.60 -54.85
CA THR A 262 10.04 -15.60 -53.85
C THR A 262 9.15 -14.39 -53.49
N GLY A 263 8.59 -14.34 -52.27
CA GLY A 263 8.20 -13.06 -51.67
C GLY A 263 7.24 -13.07 -50.45
N GLN A 264 7.80 -13.24 -49.24
CA GLN A 264 7.36 -12.72 -47.92
C GLN A 264 5.88 -12.85 -47.45
N ASN A 265 5.72 -13.18 -46.16
CA ASN A 265 4.42 -13.28 -45.50
C ASN A 265 3.92 -11.90 -45.02
N GLU A 266 2.62 -11.64 -45.15
CA GLU A 266 1.87 -10.95 -44.08
C GLU A 266 0.39 -11.36 -44.11
N ILE A 267 -0.13 -11.85 -42.98
CA ILE A 267 -1.57 -12.05 -42.75
C ILE A 267 -1.92 -11.36 -41.43
N THR A 268 -2.81 -10.38 -41.52
CA THR A 268 -3.33 -9.59 -40.40
C THR A 268 -4.87 -9.63 -40.45
N LEU A 269 -5.51 -9.29 -39.32
CA LEU A 269 -6.96 -9.28 -39.00
C LEU A 269 -7.43 -10.58 -38.32
N GLN A 270 -7.63 -10.67 -36.99
CA GLN A 270 -8.31 -9.84 -35.97
C GLN A 270 -9.68 -10.45 -35.58
N VAL A 271 -9.91 -10.56 -34.27
CA VAL A 271 -10.96 -11.39 -33.65
C VAL A 271 -12.04 -10.53 -32.97
N PRO A 272 -13.33 -10.90 -33.11
CA PRO A 272 -14.38 -10.61 -32.11
C PRO A 272 -14.75 -11.88 -31.30
N ASN A 273 -14.99 -11.73 -30.00
CA ASN A 273 -15.29 -12.82 -29.06
C ASN A 273 -16.70 -12.67 -28.42
N PRO A 274 -17.48 -13.74 -28.23
CA PRO A 274 -18.72 -13.71 -27.44
C PRO A 274 -18.79 -14.78 -26.31
N SER A 275 -18.99 -14.35 -25.06
CA SER A 275 -19.26 -15.23 -23.92
C SER A 275 -20.68 -15.08 -23.35
N GLU A 276 -21.28 -16.22 -22.99
CA GLU A 276 -22.12 -16.49 -21.80
C GLU A 276 -23.41 -15.70 -21.49
N LEU A 277 -24.53 -16.44 -21.48
CA LEU A 277 -25.79 -16.26 -20.71
C LEU A 277 -26.45 -17.67 -20.63
N ARG A 278 -27.19 -18.16 -19.61
CA ARG A 278 -27.64 -17.63 -18.29
C ARG A 278 -28.39 -18.75 -17.51
N ALA A 279 -28.21 -18.89 -16.18
CA ALA A 279 -29.11 -19.65 -15.28
C ALA A 279 -28.96 -19.25 -13.79
N GLN A 280 -29.87 -19.69 -12.90
CA GLN A 280 -29.86 -19.43 -11.42
C GLN A 280 -30.51 -20.62 -10.62
N PRO A 281 -30.67 -20.61 -9.26
CA PRO A 281 -30.36 -21.73 -8.37
C PRO A 281 -31.59 -22.59 -7.94
N PRO A 282 -31.47 -23.68 -7.14
CA PRO A 282 -31.42 -23.58 -5.65
C PRO A 282 -30.76 -24.76 -4.84
N SER A 283 -30.75 -24.62 -3.50
CA SER A 283 -30.86 -25.68 -2.44
C SER A 283 -29.62 -26.15 -1.61
N LEU A 284 -29.90 -26.41 -0.32
CA LEU A 284 -29.08 -26.95 0.80
C LEU A 284 -29.28 -28.50 0.93
N PRO A 285 -28.56 -29.31 1.77
CA PRO A 285 -28.00 -29.09 3.14
C PRO A 285 -26.57 -29.71 3.36
N SER A 286 -26.02 -30.15 4.52
CA SER A 286 -26.54 -30.45 5.89
C SER A 286 -25.45 -30.59 7.00
N THR A 287 -25.90 -30.65 8.27
CA THR A 287 -25.38 -31.44 9.43
C THR A 287 -24.02 -31.10 10.10
N CYS A 288 -24.13 -30.32 11.18
CA CYS A 288 -23.52 -30.45 12.53
C CYS A 288 -22.58 -31.64 12.85
N ASN A 289 -21.41 -31.36 13.49
CA ASN A 289 -21.06 -31.83 14.85
C ASN A 289 -19.68 -31.34 15.35
N ASP A 290 -19.70 -30.70 16.53
CA ASP A 290 -18.60 -30.65 17.53
C ASP A 290 -18.70 -31.93 18.41
N PRO A 291 -17.81 -32.25 19.40
CA PRO A 291 -16.64 -31.51 19.90
C PRO A 291 -15.35 -32.33 20.11
N ALA A 292 -14.24 -31.67 20.45
CA ALA A 292 -13.11 -32.30 21.16
C ALA A 292 -12.34 -31.31 22.06
N THR A 293 -12.36 -31.56 23.38
CA THR A 293 -11.52 -30.86 24.37
C THR A 293 -10.19 -31.57 24.59
N GLN A 294 -9.06 -30.86 24.60
CA GLN A 294 -7.97 -31.16 25.53
C GLN A 294 -7.07 -29.94 25.80
N ASP A 295 -6.26 -30.03 26.86
CA ASP A 295 -5.57 -28.94 27.56
C ASP A 295 -4.11 -29.34 27.91
N CYS A 296 -3.31 -28.40 28.42
CA CYS A 296 -1.94 -28.54 28.98
C CYS A 296 -0.80 -28.84 27.97
N SER A 297 0.40 -28.23 28.00
CA SER A 297 1.10 -27.25 28.86
C SER A 297 2.57 -27.13 28.36
N GLU A 298 3.35 -26.26 29.01
CA GLU A 298 4.84 -26.17 29.07
C GLU A 298 5.68 -25.77 27.83
N GLY A 299 6.45 -24.68 28.01
CA GLY A 299 7.92 -24.73 27.79
C GLY A 299 8.51 -24.03 26.58
N GLY A 300 8.73 -22.70 26.66
CA GLY A 300 9.57 -21.96 25.70
C GLY A 300 9.79 -20.51 26.13
N GLU A 301 11.02 -19.98 26.01
CA GLU A 301 11.43 -18.73 26.67
C GLU A 301 12.02 -17.66 25.73
N SER A 302 11.64 -16.40 26.01
CA SER A 302 12.21 -15.14 25.47
C SER A 302 12.00 -14.80 23.97
N PRO A 303 12.14 -13.51 23.57
CA PRO A 303 12.32 -12.29 24.38
C PRO A 303 11.11 -11.32 24.30
N ILE A 304 11.15 -10.28 25.14
CA ILE A 304 10.15 -9.20 25.16
C ILE A 304 10.49 -8.09 24.16
N VAL A 305 9.46 -7.49 23.54
CA VAL A 305 9.57 -6.24 22.77
C VAL A 305 8.62 -5.23 23.40
N GLN A 306 9.12 -4.06 23.75
CA GLN A 306 8.31 -2.97 24.30
C GLN A 306 7.74 -2.17 23.13
N SER A 307 6.41 -2.15 22.98
CA SER A 307 5.75 -1.12 22.19
C SER A 307 5.74 0.18 22.98
N ASP A 308 6.21 1.25 22.35
CA ASP A 308 6.14 2.61 22.86
C ASP A 308 4.81 3.22 22.38
N GLU A 309 3.80 3.30 23.25
CA GLU A 309 2.56 4.04 22.95
C GLU A 309 2.57 5.40 23.65
N GLU A 310 2.90 6.45 22.89
CA GLU A 310 2.84 7.83 23.37
C GLU A 310 1.38 8.28 23.49
N GLY A 311 0.77 7.99 24.64
CA GLY A 311 -0.58 8.41 24.99
C GLY A 311 -0.66 9.93 25.18
N VAL A 312 -0.95 10.66 24.10
CA VAL A 312 -1.09 12.13 24.12
C VAL A 312 -2.27 12.55 25.02
N GLU A 313 -1.96 13.15 26.16
CA GLU A 313 -2.96 13.73 27.06
C GLU A 313 -3.66 14.93 26.40
N VAL A 314 -4.97 14.82 26.16
CA VAL A 314 -5.78 15.88 25.55
C VAL A 314 -6.36 16.77 26.65
N ASP A 315 -5.56 17.73 27.09
CA ASP A 315 -5.86 18.65 28.20
C ASP A 315 -7.08 19.56 27.89
N THR A 316 -8.29 19.11 28.28
CA THR A 316 -9.58 19.70 27.87
C THR A 316 -10.40 20.22 29.05
N ALA A 317 -9.77 21.07 29.87
CA ALA A 317 -10.34 21.52 31.15
C ALA A 317 -10.21 23.04 31.45
N LEU A 318 -10.38 23.94 30.46
CA LEU A 318 -10.37 25.40 30.75
C LEU A 318 -11.25 26.26 29.81
N ALA A 319 -12.58 26.04 29.83
CA ALA A 319 -13.53 26.75 28.96
C ALA A 319 -14.90 27.09 29.61
N THR A 320 -14.91 27.67 30.81
CA THR A 320 -16.13 28.25 31.44
C THR A 320 -15.85 29.63 32.06
N LEU A 321 -15.68 30.64 31.19
CA LEU A 321 -15.69 32.04 31.62
C LEU A 321 -17.13 32.53 31.87
N HIS A 322 -17.27 33.44 32.83
CA HIS A 322 -18.51 34.04 33.30
C HIS A 322 -19.47 34.51 32.18
N THR A 323 -20.71 34.00 32.21
CA THR A 323 -21.93 34.77 31.91
C THR A 323 -23.08 34.29 32.78
N ASP A 324 -23.33 34.97 33.90
CA ASP A 324 -24.70 35.19 34.38
C ASP A 324 -24.72 36.51 35.18
N ASP A 325 -25.66 37.38 34.83
CA ASP A 325 -25.79 38.76 35.34
C ASP A 325 -27.27 39.16 35.22
N SER A 326 -28.10 38.70 36.18
CA SER A 326 -29.53 39.01 36.25
C SER A 326 -30.13 38.84 37.65
N ASP A 327 -30.99 39.80 37.99
CA ASP A 327 -31.90 39.93 39.14
C ASP A 327 -31.38 40.05 40.59
N SER A 328 -31.96 41.05 41.28
CA SER A 328 -31.92 41.42 42.73
C SER A 328 -30.78 42.31 43.22
#